data_AF-A0A0B5QD32-F1
#
_entry.id   AF-A0A0B5QD32-F1
#
_cell.length_a   1.000
_cell.length_b   1.000
_cell.length_c   1.000
_cell.angle_alpha   90.00
_cell.angle_beta   90.00
_cell.angle_gamma   90.00
#
_symmetry.space_group_name_H-M   'P 1'
#
loop_
_entity.id
_entity.type
_entity.pdbx_description
1 polymer ?
#
loop_
_entity_poly.entity_id
_entity_poly.type
_entity_poly.pdbx_seq_one_letter_code
_entity_poly.pdbx_strand_id
1 'polypeptide(L)'
;MYNIFLDKNLFSYLIENLNDEEIKKAISKNNEENDNVHFEIDVDTKIDLLDYIEDLQLEIGFDNEDYLNEDGKKIQEIYDQVYKQTNK
;
A
#
# COMPACT_ATOMS: atom_id res chain seq x y z
N MET A 1 -5.64 14.42 6.43
CA MET A 1 -4.90 13.19 6.74
C MET A 1 -5.86 12.04 6.50
N TYR A 2 -5.38 10.98 5.86
CA TYR A 2 -6.12 9.77 5.55
C TYR A 2 -5.70 8.68 6.53
N ASN A 3 -6.69 7.94 7.03
CA ASN A 3 -6.47 6.77 7.87
C ASN A 3 -6.52 5.55 6.97
N ILE A 4 -5.38 4.88 6.83
CA ILE A 4 -5.23 3.68 6.01
C ILE A 4 -5.16 2.46 6.93
N PHE A 5 -5.93 1.44 6.58
CA PHE A 5 -5.98 0.13 7.21
C PHE A 5 -5.54 -0.92 6.19
N LEU A 6 -4.56 -1.74 6.58
CA LEU A 6 -4.08 -2.88 5.81
C LEU A 6 -4.02 -4.13 6.69
N ASP A 7 -4.26 -5.31 6.11
CA ASP A 7 -3.87 -6.57 6.76
C ASP A 7 -2.36 -6.58 7.01
N LYS A 8 -1.94 -7.18 8.13
CA LYS A 8 -0.54 -7.20 8.53
C LYS A 8 0.38 -7.83 7.48
N ASN A 9 -0.07 -8.86 6.77
CA ASN A 9 0.74 -9.48 5.71
C ASN A 9 0.89 -8.54 4.51
N LEU A 10 -0.16 -7.81 4.16
CA LEU A 10 -0.11 -6.81 3.09
C LEU A 10 0.78 -5.61 3.48
N PHE A 11 0.69 -5.16 4.73
CA PHE A 11 1.55 -4.10 5.24
C PHE A 11 3.03 -4.52 5.28
N SER A 12 3.34 -5.72 5.78
CA SER A 12 4.70 -6.26 5.75
C SER A 12 5.23 -6.37 4.33
N TYR A 13 4.42 -6.89 3.40
CA TYR A 13 4.79 -6.97 2.00
C TYR A 13 5.07 -5.59 1.38
N LEU A 14 4.22 -4.59 1.66
CA LEU A 14 4.44 -3.22 1.23
C LEU A 14 5.78 -2.68 1.75
N ILE A 15 6.06 -2.81 3.05
CA ILE A 15 7.28 -2.30 3.69
C ILE A 15 8.55 -2.96 3.16
N GLU A 16 8.48 -4.25 2.83
CA GLU A 16 9.60 -5.01 2.25
C GLU A 16 9.90 -4.58 0.81
N ASN A 17 8.89 -4.19 0.04
CA ASN A 17 9.03 -3.75 -1.36
C ASN A 17 9.12 -2.22 -1.51
N LEU A 18 8.93 -1.45 -0.42
CA LEU A 18 9.03 0.00 -0.42
C LEU A 18 10.50 0.44 -0.21
N ASN A 19 11.08 0.96 -1.28
CA ASN A 19 12.43 1.52 -1.33
C ASN A 19 12.46 3.04 -1.06
N ASP A 20 11.31 3.70 -1.11
CA ASP A 20 11.19 5.11 -0.76
C ASP A 20 11.20 5.31 0.77
N GLU A 21 12.31 5.83 1.28
CA GLU A 21 12.52 6.04 2.71
C GLU A 21 11.62 7.14 3.30
N GLU A 22 11.17 8.11 2.50
CA GLU A 22 10.27 9.16 2.98
C GLU A 22 8.87 8.61 3.22
N ILE A 23 8.32 7.89 2.24
CA ILE A 23 7.02 7.21 2.35
C ILE A 23 7.08 6.18 3.48
N LYS A 24 8.16 5.37 3.53
CA LYS A 24 8.35 4.34 4.56
C LYS A 24 8.35 4.93 5.95
N LYS A 25 9.03 6.06 6.15
CA LYS A 25 9.04 6.77 7.43
C LYS A 25 7.69 7.35 7.79
N ALA A 26 6.91 7.82 6.82
CA ALA A 26 5.56 8.32 7.05
C ALA A 26 4.63 7.21 7.54
N ILE A 27 4.65 6.03 6.90
CA ILE A 27 3.78 4.89 7.27
C ILE A 27 4.33 4.04 8.45
N SER A 28 5.58 4.25 8.84
CA SER A 28 6.19 3.61 10.03
C SER A 28 5.54 4.05 11.34
N LYS A 29 4.85 5.20 11.35
CA LYS A 29 4.00 5.61 12.48
C LYS A 29 2.65 4.92 12.38
N ASN A 30 2.66 3.61 12.54
CA ASN A 30 1.46 2.79 12.55
C ASN A 30 1.11 2.34 13.97
N ASN A 31 -0.10 1.82 14.15
CA ASN A 31 -0.35 0.90 15.24
C ASN A 31 -0.98 -0.39 14.70
N GLU A 32 -0.73 -1.47 15.44
CA GLU A 32 -1.20 -2.81 15.09
C GLU A 32 -2.36 -3.19 16.01
N GLU A 33 -3.48 -3.64 15.43
CA GLU A 33 -4.63 -4.14 16.16
C GLU A 33 -5.30 -5.29 15.39
N ASN A 34 -5.50 -6.43 16.04
CA ASN A 34 -6.25 -7.59 15.49
C ASN A 34 -5.88 -7.93 14.04
N ASP A 35 -4.60 -8.27 13.80
CA ASP A 35 -4.01 -8.60 12.49
C ASP A 35 -4.08 -7.51 11.42
N ASN A 36 -4.48 -6.29 11.79
CA ASN A 36 -4.47 -5.13 10.91
C ASN A 36 -3.45 -4.09 11.39
N VAL A 37 -2.88 -3.38 10.43
CA VAL A 37 -2.00 -2.24 10.64
C VAL A 37 -2.72 -0.99 10.19
N HIS A 38 -2.72 0.02 11.05
CA HIS A 38 -3.32 1.31 10.74
C HIS A 38 -2.27 2.42 10.80
N PHE A 39 -2.28 3.30 9.80
CA PHE A 39 -1.38 4.44 9.73
C PHE A 39 -2.07 5.67 9.14
N GLU A 40 -1.59 6.84 9.54
CA GLU A 40 -2.10 8.12 9.07
C GLU A 40 -1.10 8.78 8.13
N ILE A 41 -1.55 9.19 6.95
CA ILE A 41 -0.73 9.90 5.96
C ILE A 41 -1.45 11.16 5.46
N ASP A 42 -0.71 12.17 5.03
CA ASP A 42 -1.30 13.32 4.35
C ASP A 42 -1.70 12.98 2.90
N VAL A 43 -2.31 13.95 2.22
CA VAL A 43 -2.81 13.73 0.86
C VAL A 43 -1.68 13.55 -0.15
N ASP A 44 -0.57 14.27 0.04
CA ASP A 44 0.57 14.25 -0.87
C ASP A 44 1.27 12.90 -0.76
N THR A 45 1.58 12.46 0.46
CA THR A 45 2.15 11.15 0.75
C THR A 45 1.25 10.00 0.29
N LYS A 46 -0.08 10.17 0.34
CA LYS A 46 -1.01 9.17 -0.20
C LYS A 46 -0.90 9.06 -1.71
N ILE A 47 -0.78 10.17 -2.42
CA ILE A 47 -0.60 10.18 -3.87
C ILE A 47 0.74 9.53 -4.21
N ASP A 48 1.83 9.92 -3.54
CA ASP A 48 3.16 9.35 -3.76
C ASP A 48 3.17 7.82 -3.49
N LEU A 49 2.47 7.37 -2.46
CA LEU A 49 2.33 5.94 -2.16
C LEU A 49 1.55 5.19 -3.26
N LEU A 50 0.47 5.78 -3.79
CA LEU A 50 -0.30 5.16 -4.88
C LEU A 50 0.53 5.07 -6.16
N ASP A 51 1.23 6.15 -6.53
CA ASP A 51 2.11 6.19 -7.69
C ASP A 51 3.22 5.12 -7.56
N TYR A 52 3.82 4.98 -6.38
CA TYR A 52 4.82 3.94 -6.11
C TYR A 52 4.25 2.52 -6.26
N ILE A 53 3.03 2.29 -5.78
CA ILE A 53 2.37 0.98 -5.91
C ILE A 53 2.08 0.69 -7.40
N GLU A 54 1.64 1.67 -8.19
CA GLU A 54 1.43 1.53 -9.63
C GLU A 54 2.74 1.17 -10.37
N ASP A 55 3.85 1.81 -10.00
CA ASP A 55 5.17 1.47 -10.56
C ASP A 55 5.56 0.02 -10.22
N LEU A 56 5.35 -0.42 -8.97
CA LEU A 56 5.57 -1.82 -8.57
C LEU A 56 4.72 -2.79 -9.39
N GLN A 57 3.46 -2.45 -9.68
CA GLN A 57 2.59 -3.27 -10.54
C GLN A 57 3.23 -3.45 -11.91
N LEU A 58 3.72 -2.37 -12.53
CA LEU A 58 4.38 -2.44 -13.83
C LEU A 58 5.66 -3.30 -13.80
N GLU A 59 6.47 -3.19 -12.75
CA GLU A 59 7.71 -3.97 -12.60
C GLU A 59 7.46 -5.49 -12.53
N ILE A 60 6.38 -5.91 -11.87
CA ILE A 60 6.03 -7.34 -11.77
C ILE A 60 5.27 -7.86 -13.00
N GLY A 61 5.03 -7.00 -14.00
CA GLY A 61 4.34 -7.36 -15.24
C GLY A 61 2.82 -7.42 -15.10
N PHE A 62 2.21 -6.45 -14.39
CA PHE A 62 0.76 -6.21 -14.48
C PHE A 62 0.37 -5.80 -15.91
N ASP A 63 0.15 -6.79 -16.77
CA ASP A 63 -0.45 -6.56 -18.09
C ASP A 63 -1.98 -6.70 -18.04
N ASN A 64 -2.52 -7.52 -17.12
CA ASN A 64 -3.96 -7.77 -16.99
C ASN A 64 -4.32 -8.35 -15.59
N GLU A 65 -5.30 -7.74 -14.91
CA GLU A 65 -5.81 -8.17 -13.60
C GLU A 65 -6.33 -9.63 -13.58
N ASP A 66 -6.77 -10.14 -14.72
CA ASP A 66 -7.27 -11.52 -14.86
C ASP A 66 -6.19 -12.61 -14.74
N TYR A 67 -4.90 -12.24 -14.83
CA TYR A 67 -3.77 -13.18 -14.86
C TYR A 67 -2.72 -12.92 -13.78
N LEU A 68 -3.11 -12.26 -12.68
CA LEU A 68 -2.18 -11.95 -11.61
C LEU A 68 -1.65 -13.20 -10.90
N ASN A 69 -0.32 -13.27 -10.80
CA ASN A 69 0.35 -14.16 -9.86
C ASN A 69 0.06 -13.72 -8.41
N GLU A 70 0.55 -14.48 -7.42
CA GLU A 70 0.25 -14.18 -6.01
C GLU A 70 0.74 -12.80 -5.56
N ASP A 71 1.90 -12.38 -6.05
CA ASP A 71 2.45 -11.05 -5.77
C ASP A 71 1.60 -9.94 -6.38
N GLY A 72 1.14 -10.14 -7.61
CA GLY A 72 0.26 -9.20 -8.26
C GLY A 72 -1.06 -9.02 -7.53
N LYS A 73 -1.65 -10.09 -7.03
CA LYS A 73 -2.87 -10.00 -6.21
C LYS A 73 -2.67 -9.19 -4.94
N LYS A 74 -1.53 -9.37 -4.25
CA LYS A 74 -1.21 -8.61 -3.03
C LYS A 74 -1.04 -7.12 -3.35
N ILE A 75 -0.30 -6.79 -4.40
CA ILE A 75 -0.07 -5.40 -4.79
C ILE A 75 -1.38 -4.73 -5.21
N GLN A 76 -2.24 -5.40 -6.00
CA GLN A 76 -3.59 -4.88 -6.30
C GLN A 76 -4.38 -4.62 -5.03
N GLU A 77 -4.35 -5.57 -4.09
CA GLU A 77 -5.13 -5.45 -2.87
C GLU A 77 -4.65 -4.27 -2.01
N ILE A 78 -3.34 -4.04 -1.94
CA ILE A 78 -2.77 -2.86 -1.27
C ILE A 78 -3.24 -1.58 -1.97
N TYR A 79 -3.12 -1.50 -3.30
CA TYR A 79 -3.58 -0.35 -4.08
C TYR A 79 -5.05 -0.04 -3.80
N ASP A 80 -5.90 -1.07 -3.91
CA ASP A 80 -7.34 -0.98 -3.69
C ASP A 80 -7.67 -0.46 -2.28
N GLN A 81 -6.98 -0.98 -1.25
CA GLN A 81 -7.20 -0.57 0.13
C GLN A 81 -6.75 0.86 0.38
N VAL A 82 -5.59 1.28 -0.14
CA VAL A 82 -5.10 2.67 -0.02
C VAL A 82 -6.02 3.63 -0.79
N TYR A 83 -6.42 3.26 -2.01
CA TYR A 83 -7.26 4.08 -2.88
C TYR A 83 -8.66 4.29 -2.29
N LYS A 84 -9.37 3.19 -1.95
CA LYS A 84 -10.77 3.21 -1.47
C LYS A 84 -10.94 3.95 -0.16
N GLN A 85 -9.89 4.05 0.65
CA GLN A 85 -9.93 4.74 1.93
C GLN A 85 -9.71 6.24 1.72
N THR A 86 -10.75 6.89 1.18
CA THR A 86 -10.87 8.35 1.08
C THR A 86 -11.63 8.91 2.29
N ASN A 87 -11.22 10.10 2.76
CA ASN A 87 -11.82 10.85 3.87
C ASN A 87 -13.33 10.62 4.02
N LYS A 88 -13.75 10.20 5.21
CA LYS A 88 -15.11 10.47 5.72
C LYS A 88 -15.16 11.87 6.30
#